data_AF-A0A7T0LNH0-F1
#
_entry.id   AF-A0A7T0LNH0-F1
#
_cell.length_a   1.000
_cell.length_b   1.000
_cell.length_c   1.000
_cell.angle_alpha   90.00
_cell.angle_beta   90.00
_cell.angle_gamma   90.00
#
_symmetry.space_group_name_H-M   'P 1'
#
loop_
_entity.id
_entity.type
_entity.pdbx_description
1 polymer ?
#
loop_
_entity_poly.entity_id
_entity_poly.type
_entity_poly.pdbx_seq_one_letter_code
_entity_poly.pdbx_strand_id
1 'polypeptide(L)'
;MSFLAEDAEERAVYVISVAADLAGMHPQTLRQYDRLGLVSPARASGHGRRYSHRDVERLRRVQALSQEGVNLEGIRRVLDLERQVEELERENRLLRLRQAAVQRIFAAAADGEVQVLAAGRRLPGAAGRSAAQA
;
A
#
# COMPACT_ATOMS: atom_id res chain seq x y z
N MET A 1 -6.27 -11.65 1.41
CA MET A 1 -5.49 -12.03 0.21
C MET A 1 -4.50 -10.95 -0.26
N SER A 2 -4.31 -9.80 0.39
CA SER A 2 -3.36 -8.77 -0.11
C SER A 2 -1.90 -8.90 0.37
N PHE A 3 -1.64 -9.64 1.46
CA PHE A 3 -0.27 -9.83 2.00
C PHE A 3 0.69 -10.49 1.00
N LEU A 4 0.20 -11.46 0.19
CA LEU A 4 1.01 -12.13 -0.82
C LEU A 4 1.34 -11.25 -2.04
N ALA A 5 0.56 -10.17 -2.27
CA ALA A 5 0.78 -9.26 -3.39
C ALA A 5 1.89 -8.26 -3.09
N GLU A 6 1.92 -7.71 -1.87
CA GLU A 6 3.02 -6.82 -1.42
C GLU A 6 4.37 -7.54 -1.46
N ASP A 7 4.42 -8.78 -0.97
CA ASP A 7 5.63 -9.63 -1.03
C ASP A 7 6.11 -9.86 -2.47
N ALA A 8 5.18 -9.98 -3.43
CA ALA A 8 5.52 -10.21 -4.84
C ALA A 8 6.08 -8.95 -5.52
N GLU A 9 5.56 -7.77 -5.17
CA GLU A 9 6.02 -6.49 -5.73
C GLU A 9 7.40 -6.09 -5.20
N GLU A 10 7.72 -6.47 -3.96
CA GLU A 10 8.99 -6.17 -3.29
C GLU A 10 10.10 -7.17 -3.63
N ARG A 11 9.75 -8.34 -4.17
CA ARG A 11 10.73 -9.37 -4.51
C ARG A 11 11.63 -8.93 -5.67
N ALA A 12 12.92 -8.77 -5.38
CA ALA A 12 13.93 -8.39 -6.36
C ALA A 12 14.28 -9.56 -7.30
N VAL A 13 13.53 -9.69 -8.40
CA VAL A 13 13.68 -10.79 -9.38
C VAL A 13 14.15 -10.34 -10.76
N TYR A 14 14.02 -9.05 -11.10
CA TYR A 14 14.35 -8.54 -12.43
C TYR A 14 15.83 -8.21 -12.54
N VAL A 15 16.51 -8.74 -13.55
CA VAL A 15 17.86 -8.29 -13.91
C VAL A 15 17.81 -6.88 -14.54
N ILE A 16 18.96 -6.20 -14.60
CA ILE A 16 19.01 -4.82 -15.10
C ILE A 16 18.46 -4.62 -16.51
N SER A 17 18.64 -5.57 -17.43
CA SER A 17 18.09 -5.48 -18.78
C SER A 17 16.57 -5.49 -18.75
N VAL A 18 15.97 -6.47 -18.07
CA VAL A 18 14.52 -6.58 -17.92
C VAL A 18 13.94 -5.36 -17.22
N ALA A 19 14.59 -4.89 -16.15
CA ALA A 19 14.15 -3.69 -15.45
C ALA A 19 14.21 -2.44 -16.35
N ALA A 20 15.25 -2.33 -17.19
CA ALA A 20 15.39 -1.22 -18.13
C ALA A 20 14.29 -1.24 -19.20
N ASP A 21 14.00 -2.41 -19.77
CA ASP A 21 12.94 -2.61 -20.75
C ASP A 21 11.56 -2.26 -20.15
N LEU A 22 11.27 -2.77 -18.94
CA LEU A 22 10.03 -2.46 -18.23
C LEU A 22 9.94 -0.96 -17.88
N ALA A 23 11.04 -0.33 -17.51
CA ALA A 23 11.07 1.10 -17.19
C ALA A 23 11.06 2.00 -18.43
N GLY A 24 11.23 1.46 -19.64
CA GLY A 24 11.35 2.26 -20.87
C GLY A 24 12.63 3.12 -20.90
N MET A 25 13.74 2.57 -20.39
CA MET A 25 15.00 3.28 -20.23
C MET A 25 16.20 2.47 -20.72
N HIS A 26 17.33 3.14 -20.93
CA HIS A 26 18.59 2.46 -21.19
C HIS A 26 19.20 1.90 -19.88
N PRO A 27 19.80 0.68 -19.88
CA PRO A 27 20.44 0.11 -18.68
C PRO A 27 21.52 1.00 -18.03
N GLN A 28 22.19 1.86 -18.81
CA GLN A 28 23.15 2.82 -18.28
C GLN A 28 22.49 3.89 -17.39
N THR A 29 21.27 4.32 -17.73
CA THR A 29 20.49 5.28 -16.96
C THR A 29 20.10 4.69 -15.61
N LEU A 30 19.68 3.42 -15.58
CA LEU A 30 19.40 2.70 -14.34
C LEU A 30 20.63 2.63 -13.44
N ARG A 31 21.81 2.32 -14.00
CA ARG A 31 23.08 2.34 -13.23
C ARG A 31 23.40 3.72 -12.68
N GLN A 32 23.08 4.79 -13.41
CA GLN A 32 23.27 6.16 -12.95
C GLN A 32 22.34 6.48 -11.78
N TYR A 33 21.04 6.22 -11.90
CA TYR A 33 20.06 6.48 -10.84
C TYR A 33 20.34 5.66 -9.58
N ASP A 34 20.81 4.43 -9.74
CA ASP A 34 21.26 3.58 -8.64
C ASP A 34 22.49 4.17 -7.93
N ARG A 35 23.52 4.60 -8.67
CA ARG A 35 24.70 5.26 -8.06
C ARG A 35 24.33 6.54 -7.33
N LEU A 36 23.31 7.24 -7.80
CA LEU A 36 22.78 8.45 -7.17
C LEU A 36 21.89 8.12 -5.95
N GLY A 37 21.56 6.85 -5.71
CA GLY A 37 20.72 6.39 -4.61
C GLY A 37 19.24 6.69 -4.80
N LEU A 38 18.78 6.94 -6.03
CA LEU A 38 17.35 7.14 -6.34
C LEU A 38 16.56 5.83 -6.35
N VAL A 39 17.25 4.72 -6.62
CA VAL A 39 16.73 3.35 -6.52
C VAL A 39 17.79 2.47 -5.85
N SER A 40 17.38 1.49 -5.05
CA SER A 40 18.29 0.64 -4.28
C SER A 40 17.98 -0.83 -4.55
N PRO A 41 18.46 -1.40 -5.68
CA PRO A 41 18.20 -2.80 -6.00
C PRO A 41 18.93 -3.73 -5.04
N ALA A 42 18.37 -4.93 -4.85
CA ALA A 42 19.04 -5.99 -4.11
C ALA A 42 20.30 -6.44 -4.87
N ARG A 43 21.41 -6.62 -4.14
CA ARG A 43 22.64 -7.19 -4.69
C ARG A 43 22.57 -8.71 -4.58
N ALA A 44 22.58 -9.41 -5.71
CA ALA A 44 22.71 -10.87 -5.70
C ALA A 44 24.19 -11.25 -5.51
N SER A 45 24.48 -12.25 -4.69
CA SER A 45 25.84 -12.76 -4.45
C SER A 45 26.47 -13.21 -5.78
N GLY A 46 27.35 -12.37 -6.34
CA GLY A 46 28.04 -12.64 -7.59
C GLY A 46 27.23 -12.41 -8.88
N HIS A 47 25.95 -12.00 -8.82
CA HIS A 47 25.04 -11.96 -9.99
C HIS A 47 24.37 -10.60 -10.23
N GLY A 48 25.09 -9.50 -9.93
CA GLY A 48 24.66 -8.15 -10.31
C GLY A 48 23.45 -7.64 -9.52
N ARG A 49 22.80 -6.63 -10.10
CA ARG A 49 21.67 -5.90 -9.50
C ARG A 49 20.36 -6.61 -9.84
N ARG A 50 19.54 -6.86 -8.82
CA ARG A 50 18.16 -7.33 -8.98
C ARG A 50 17.18 -6.26 -8.54
N TYR A 51 16.24 -5.96 -9.40
CA TYR A 51 15.20 -4.96 -9.22
C TYR A 51 13.88 -5.67 -8.90
N SER A 52 13.11 -5.08 -8.00
CA SER A 52 11.73 -5.50 -7.73
C SER A 52 10.75 -4.81 -8.69
N HIS A 53 9.47 -5.14 -8.60
CA HIS A 53 8.45 -4.39 -9.35
C HIS A 53 8.38 -2.94 -8.87
N ARG A 54 8.43 -2.74 -7.54
CA ARG A 54 8.46 -1.41 -6.91
C ARG A 54 9.66 -0.57 -7.37
N ASP A 55 10.82 -1.18 -7.58
CA ASP A 55 11.99 -0.50 -8.14
C ASP A 55 11.75 0.02 -9.56
N VAL A 56 11.05 -0.77 -10.39
CA VAL A 56 10.70 -0.39 -11.78
C VAL A 56 9.72 0.78 -11.78
N GLU A 57 8.70 0.76 -10.93
CA GLU A 57 7.75 1.88 -10.80
C GLU A 57 8.46 3.15 -10.33
N ARG A 58 9.35 3.01 -9.34
CA ARG A 58 10.18 4.12 -8.86
C ARG A 58 11.06 4.71 -9.97
N LEU A 59 11.68 3.86 -10.80
CA LEU A 59 12.45 4.30 -11.96
C LEU A 59 11.56 5.12 -12.90
N ARG A 60 10.37 4.63 -13.27
CA ARG A 60 9.42 5.38 -14.11
C ARG A 60 9.06 6.74 -13.49
N ARG A 61 8.87 6.81 -12.17
CA ARG A 61 8.60 8.06 -11.46
C ARG A 61 9.77 9.04 -11.52
N VAL A 62 11.01 8.55 -11.33
CA VAL A 62 12.24 9.34 -11.52
C VAL A 62 12.29 9.92 -12.93
N GLN A 63 11.95 9.13 -13.95
CA GLN A 63 11.95 9.60 -15.35
C GLN A 63 10.98 10.76 -15.57
N ALA A 64 9.74 10.60 -15.09
CA ALA A 64 8.69 11.59 -15.26
C ALA A 64 9.10 12.92 -14.62
N LEU A 65 9.55 12.89 -13.36
CA LEU A 65 10.01 14.09 -12.66
C LEU A 65 11.24 14.72 -13.33
N SER A 66 12.15 13.90 -13.87
CA SER A 66 13.31 14.39 -14.62
C SER A 66 12.89 15.06 -15.93
N GLN A 67 11.85 14.56 -16.62
CA GLN A 67 11.31 15.16 -17.84
C GLN A 67 10.55 16.47 -17.55
N GLU A 68 9.96 16.59 -16.36
CA GLU A 68 9.36 17.84 -15.85
C GLU A 68 10.41 18.90 -15.44
N GLY A 69 11.70 18.58 -15.54
CA GLY A 69 12.80 19.50 -15.22
C GLY A 69 13.19 19.56 -13.74
N VAL A 70 12.69 18.62 -12.92
CA VAL A 70 13.09 18.52 -11.51
C VAL A 70 14.53 18.01 -11.44
N ASN A 71 15.37 18.70 -10.67
CA ASN A 71 16.74 18.27 -10.44
C ASN A 71 16.79 16.99 -9.57
N LEU A 72 17.91 16.26 -9.61
CA LEU A 72 18.05 14.96 -8.97
C LEU A 72 17.84 14.99 -7.44
N GLU A 73 18.25 16.06 -6.76
CA GLU A 73 18.01 16.21 -5.32
C GLU A 73 16.53 16.50 -5.00
N GLY A 74 15.86 17.28 -5.86
CA GLY A 74 14.42 17.46 -5.82
C GLY A 74 13.67 16.14 -6.01
N ILE A 75 14.08 15.34 -6.99
CA ILE A 75 13.52 14.00 -7.22
C ILE A 75 13.70 13.12 -5.98
N ARG A 76 14.91 13.08 -5.40
CA ARG A 76 15.15 12.34 -4.15
C ARG A 76 14.17 12.77 -3.06
N ARG A 77 14.03 14.08 -2.85
CA ARG A 77 13.14 14.62 -1.81
C ARG A 77 11.66 14.27 -2.07
N VAL A 78 11.21 14.36 -3.31
CA VAL A 78 9.84 13.99 -3.69
C VAL A 78 9.61 12.51 -3.40
N LEU A 79 10.50 11.62 -3.82
CA LEU A 79 10.37 10.19 -3.56
C LEU A 79 10.40 9.87 -2.06
N ASP A 80 11.17 10.60 -1.26
CA ASP A 80 11.22 10.44 0.20
C ASP A 80 9.89 10.83 0.85
N LEU A 81 9.32 11.96 0.42
CA LEU A 81 8.02 12.41 0.89
C LEU A 81 6.88 11.48 0.47
N GLU A 82 6.88 11.01 -0.78
CA GLU A 82 5.89 10.04 -1.27
C GLU A 82 5.90 8.76 -0.43
N ARG A 83 7.09 8.24 -0.07
CA ARG A 83 7.20 7.08 0.84
C ARG A 83 6.68 7.37 2.24
N GLN A 84 6.95 8.55 2.80
CA GLN A 84 6.45 8.93 4.11
C GLN A 84 4.92 9.05 4.13
N VAL A 85 4.34 9.63 3.08
CA VAL A 85 2.88 9.71 2.92
C VAL A 85 2.28 8.31 2.82
N GLU A 86 2.85 7.44 2.00
CA GLU A 86 2.39 6.06 1.86
C GLU A 86 2.38 5.31 3.21
N GLU A 87 3.45 5.45 4.00
CA GLU A 87 3.57 4.83 5.33
C GLU A 87 2.54 5.39 6.31
N LEU A 88 2.40 6.71 6.37
CA LEU A 88 1.42 7.37 7.23
C LEU A 88 -0.01 6.97 6.87
N GLU A 89 -0.32 6.84 5.58
CA GLU A 89 -1.62 6.37 5.13
C GLU A 89 -1.86 4.90 5.48
N ARG A 90 -0.86 4.03 5.36
CA ARG A 90 -0.93 2.62 5.78
C ARG A 90 -1.22 2.52 7.28
N GLU A 91 -0.48 3.28 8.10
CA GLU A 91 -0.68 3.33 9.54
C GLU A 91 -2.08 3.85 9.89
N ASN A 92 -2.52 4.95 9.24
CA ASN A 92 -3.84 5.52 9.47
C ASN A 92 -4.96 4.54 9.11
N ARG A 93 -4.83 3.80 8.01
CA ARG A 93 -5.77 2.72 7.64
C ARG A 93 -5.83 1.65 8.73
N LEU A 94 -4.69 1.18 9.23
CA LEU A 94 -4.63 0.17 10.29
C LEU A 94 -5.28 0.67 11.58
N LEU A 95 -5.01 1.92 11.98
CA LEU A 95 -5.61 2.54 13.16
C LEU A 95 -7.14 2.65 13.03
N ARG A 96 -7.65 3.07 11.87
CA ARG A 96 -9.10 3.13 11.60
C ARG A 96 -9.76 1.75 11.68
N LEU A 97 -9.11 0.71 11.15
CA LEU A 97 -9.61 -0.67 11.27
C LEU A 97 -9.64 -1.14 12.73
N ARG A 98 -8.61 -0.82 13.52
CA ARG A 98 -8.57 -1.13 14.96
C ARG A 98 -9.69 -0.39 15.72
N GLN A 99 -9.88 0.90 15.47
CA GLN A 99 -10.96 1.69 16.08
C GLN A 99 -12.35 1.11 15.76
N ALA A 100 -12.60 0.77 14.50
CA ALA A 100 -13.86 0.17 14.08
C ALA A 100 -14.11 -1.21 14.74
N ALA A 101 -13.06 -2.00 14.97
CA ALA A 101 -13.18 -3.27 15.69
C ALA A 101 -13.58 -3.07 17.16
N VAL A 102 -13.00 -2.09 17.84
CA VAL A 102 -13.33 -1.76 19.24
C VAL A 102 -14.77 -1.23 19.36
N GLN A 103 -15.20 -0.33 18.48
CA GLN A 103 -16.57 0.22 18.51
C GLN A 103 -17.65 -0.84 18.25
N ARG A 104 -17.37 -1.87 17.45
CA ARG A 104 -18.31 -2.98 17.20
C ARG A 104 -18.50 -3.90 18.40
N ILE A 105 -17.57 -3.90 19.35
CA ILE A 105 -17.64 -4.72 20.57
C ILE A 105 -18.45 -4.02 21.67
N PHE A 106 -18.68 -2.71 21.57
CA PHE A 106 -19.40 -1.92 22.57
C PHE A 106 -20.44 -1.00 21.92
N ALA A 107 -21.53 -1.56 21.40
CA ALA A 107 -22.76 -0.77 21.20
C ALA A 107 -23.55 -0.84 22.51
N ALA A 108 -23.29 0.10 23.42
CA ALA A 108 -24.15 0.28 24.59
C ALA A 108 -25.47 0.90 24.14
N ALA A 109 -26.60 0.26 24.48
CA ALA A 109 -27.90 0.88 24.31
C ALA A 109 -28.01 2.11 25.24
N ALA A 110 -28.92 3.04 24.94
CA ALA A 110 -29.05 4.33 25.64
C ALA A 110 -29.37 4.19 27.15
N ASP A 111 -29.67 2.98 27.62
CA ASP A 111 -29.92 2.58 29.01
C ASP A 111 -28.67 2.05 29.75
N GLY A 112 -27.53 1.96 29.07
CA GLY A 112 -26.27 1.47 29.64
C GLY A 112 -26.03 -0.04 29.49
N GLU A 113 -26.91 -0.78 28.81
CA GLU A 113 -26.66 -2.21 28.54
C GLU A 113 -25.64 -2.41 27.42
N VAL A 114 -24.55 -3.15 27.72
CA VAL A 114 -23.56 -3.57 26.72
C VAL A 114 -24.11 -4.80 25.98
N GLN A 115 -24.63 -4.60 24.77
CA GLN A 115 -24.97 -5.72 23.90
C GLN A 115 -23.82 -6.03 22.93
N VAL A 116 -23.31 -7.26 23.03
CA VAL A 116 -22.35 -7.82 22.07
C VAL A 116 -23.11 -8.17 20.79
N LEU A 117 -23.09 -7.25 19.82
CA LEU A 117 -23.68 -7.50 18.50
C LEU A 117 -22.70 -8.32 17.65
N ALA A 118 -23.00 -9.60 17.48
CA ALA A 118 -22.35 -10.41 16.46
C ALA A 118 -22.75 -9.89 15.06
N ALA A 119 -21.77 -9.39 14.31
CA ALA A 119 -21.96 -8.86 12.97
C ALA A 119 -22.62 -9.91 12.05
N GLY A 120 -23.88 -9.68 11.63
CA GLY A 120 -24.46 -10.40 10.50
C GLY A 120 -25.94 -10.82 10.56
N ARG A 121 -26.69 -10.64 11.65
CA ARG A 121 -28.13 -11.01 11.67
C ARG A 121 -29.03 -9.82 11.36
N ARG A 122 -29.66 -9.83 10.18
CA ARG A 122 -30.84 -9.00 9.87
C ARG A 122 -31.93 -9.30 10.90
N LEU A 123 -32.53 -8.25 11.46
CA LEU A 123 -33.73 -8.34 12.29
C LEU A 123 -34.81 -9.10 11.50
N PRO A 124 -35.38 -10.20 12.03
CA PRO A 124 -36.63 -10.75 11.50
C PRO A 124 -37.68 -9.65 11.60
N GLY A 125 -38.32 -9.36 10.47
CA GLY A 125 -39.28 -8.27 10.34
C GLY A 125 -40.34 -8.29 11.44
N ALA A 126 -40.65 -7.11 11.94
CA ALA A 126 -41.92 -6.82 12.61
C ALA A 126 -43.05 -6.98 11.58
N ALA A 127 -43.36 -8.22 11.21
CA ALA A 127 -44.59 -8.59 10.54
C ALA A 127 -45.66 -8.74 11.62
N GLY A 128 -46.72 -7.95 11.48
CA GLY A 128 -47.73 -7.73 12.51
C GLY A 128 -48.50 -8.98 12.95
N ARG A 129 -49.09 -8.85 14.13
CA ARG A 129 -50.37 -9.48 14.46
C ARG A 129 -51.27 -8.45 15.13
N SER A 130 -52.17 -7.92 14.31
CA SER A 130 -53.48 -7.43 14.73
C SER A 130 -54.32 -8.61 15.23
N ALA A 131 -55.18 -8.28 16.20
CA ALA A 131 -56.41 -8.97 16.63
C ALA A 131 -56.27 -10.35 17.33
N ALA A 132 -56.76 -10.41 18.59
CA ALA A 132 -58.10 -10.93 18.91
C ALA A 132 -58.21 -11.42 20.38
N GLN A 133 -59.21 -10.88 21.10
CA GLN A 133 -60.07 -11.53 22.11
C GLN A 133 -59.38 -11.98 23.43
N ALA A 134 -59.94 -11.82 24.63
CA ALA A 134 -61.32 -11.59 25.07
C ALA A 134 -61.32 -10.82 26.41
#